data_AF-A0A0Q7BHT1-F1
#
_entry.id   AF-A0A0Q7BHT1-F1
#
_cell.length_a   1.000
_cell.length_b   1.000
_cell.length_c   1.000
_cell.angle_alpha   90.00
_cell.angle_beta   90.00
_cell.angle_gamma   90.00
#
_symmetry.space_group_name_H-M   'P 1'
#
loop_
_entity.id
_entity.type
_entity.pdbx_description
1 polymer ?
#
loop_
_entity_poly.entity_id
_entity_poly.type
_entity_poly.pdbx_seq_one_letter_code
_entity_poly.pdbx_strand_id
1 'polypeptide(L)'
;MSPAEEATPRRRTLVSTVPSEELAGLDLDQLRAYRHELEAEEDRVSYWRRLVHARIDVLEAESGTGQPLAMDDLVRALGDTGSGRTRRALVRFRAADPLPDLPILSEMWVVEVDPHDAAQVEDALGRLRTAEQQLTTYRRALHGHIDEATRELILRYRENPLAALSVIPQE
;
A
#
# COMPACT_ATOMS: atom_id res chain seq x y z
N MET A 1 10.82 -33.65 36.07
CA MET A 1 9.74 -32.64 36.14
C MET A 1 10.30 -31.40 36.85
N SER A 2 10.80 -30.45 36.07
CA SER A 2 10.95 -29.03 36.40
C SER A 2 11.21 -28.29 35.08
N PRO A 3 10.63 -27.09 34.88
CA PRO A 3 10.16 -26.66 33.57
C PRO A 3 11.21 -25.89 32.78
N ALA A 4 11.07 -25.96 31.46
CA ALA A 4 11.82 -25.17 30.50
C ALA A 4 11.50 -23.68 30.69
N GLU A 5 12.55 -22.89 30.81
CA GLU A 5 12.56 -21.44 30.90
C GLU A 5 12.02 -20.86 29.58
N GLU A 6 10.85 -20.23 29.63
CA GLU A 6 10.21 -19.57 28.50
C GLU A 6 11.10 -18.44 27.98
N ALA A 7 11.57 -18.59 26.73
CA ALA A 7 12.33 -17.58 26.03
C ALA A 7 11.49 -16.30 25.85
N THR A 8 11.86 -15.26 26.59
CA THR A 8 11.31 -13.90 26.47
C THR A 8 11.42 -13.38 25.03
N PRO A 9 10.39 -12.75 24.44
CA PRO A 9 10.48 -12.22 23.09
C PRO A 9 11.52 -11.10 23.03
N ARG A 10 12.55 -11.33 22.19
CA ARG A 10 13.66 -10.42 21.91
C ARG A 10 13.10 -9.07 21.47
N ARG A 11 13.19 -8.04 22.33
CA ARG A 11 12.89 -6.65 21.96
C ARG A 11 13.74 -6.33 20.74
N ARG A 12 13.08 -6.02 19.63
CA ARG A 12 13.73 -5.60 18.39
C ARG A 12 14.47 -4.30 18.71
N THR A 13 15.78 -4.37 18.89
CA THR A 13 16.63 -3.21 19.16
C THR A 13 16.32 -2.19 18.09
N LEU A 14 15.80 -1.02 18.49
CA LEU A 14 15.63 0.10 17.58
C LEU A 14 17.03 0.40 17.05
N VAL A 15 17.26 0.03 15.78
CA VAL A 15 18.48 0.33 15.03
C VAL A 15 18.84 1.79 15.31
N SER A 16 20.13 2.08 15.49
CA SER A 16 20.66 3.43 15.61
C SER A 16 20.01 4.32 14.54
N THR A 17 19.06 5.15 14.94
CA THR A 17 18.34 6.07 14.07
C THR A 17 19.24 7.26 13.86
N VAL A 18 19.67 7.51 12.62
CA VAL A 18 20.44 8.70 12.24
C VAL A 18 19.45 9.80 11.84
N PRO A 19 19.66 11.07 12.25
CA PRO A 19 18.82 12.20 11.81
C PRO A 19 18.80 12.33 10.29
N SER A 20 17.66 12.73 9.72
CA SER A 20 17.54 13.00 8.29
C SER A 20 17.88 14.46 7.99
N GLU A 21 18.86 14.68 7.10
CA GLU A 21 19.19 16.04 6.61
C GLU A 21 18.04 16.65 5.80
N GLU A 22 17.31 15.84 5.04
CA GLU A 22 16.18 16.27 4.20
C GLU A 22 14.99 16.77 5.04
N LEU A 23 14.78 16.19 6.23
CA LEU A 23 13.69 16.53 7.13
C LEU A 23 14.06 17.53 8.23
N ALA A 24 15.35 17.92 8.32
CA ALA A 24 15.85 18.83 9.35
C ALA A 24 15.17 20.21 9.32
N GLY A 25 14.69 20.65 8.15
CA GLY A 25 13.99 21.92 7.99
C GLY A 25 12.52 21.93 8.43
N LEU A 26 11.90 20.77 8.64
CA LEU A 26 10.51 20.68 9.09
C LEU A 26 10.45 20.79 10.61
N ASP A 27 9.50 21.57 11.14
CA ASP A 27 9.15 21.50 12.56
C ASP A 27 8.39 20.19 12.90
N LEU A 28 8.06 19.99 14.18
CA LEU A 28 7.43 18.74 14.62
C LEU A 28 6.03 18.54 14.01
N ASP A 29 5.23 19.60 13.88
CA ASP A 29 3.86 19.51 13.36
C ASP A 29 3.87 19.37 11.84
N GLN A 30 4.78 20.06 11.15
CA GLN A 30 5.06 19.88 9.74
C GLN A 30 5.52 18.44 9.43
N LEU A 31 6.40 17.86 10.25
CA LEU A 31 6.83 16.48 10.07
C LEU A 31 5.68 15.47 10.28
N ARG A 32 4.78 15.73 11.22
CA ARG A 32 3.57 14.92 11.42
C ARG A 32 2.62 15.02 10.23
N ALA A 33 2.37 16.23 9.75
CA ALA A 33 1.54 16.49 8.58
C ALA A 33 2.14 15.81 7.34
N TYR A 34 3.44 15.97 7.11
CA TYR A 34 4.16 15.32 6.02
C TYR A 34 4.02 13.79 6.05
N ARG A 35 4.24 13.16 7.23
CA ARG A 35 4.05 11.71 7.37
C ARG A 35 2.61 11.29 7.10
N HIS A 36 1.63 12.05 7.58
CA HIS A 36 0.22 11.76 7.35
C HIS A 36 -0.17 11.88 5.87
N GLU A 37 0.35 12.88 5.16
CA GLU A 37 0.15 13.04 3.71
C GLU A 37 0.75 11.86 2.92
N LEU A 38 1.95 11.40 3.30
CA LEU A 38 2.56 10.21 2.71
C LEU A 38 1.75 8.94 2.98
N GLU A 39 1.25 8.76 4.21
CA GLU A 39 0.38 7.62 4.57
C GLU A 39 -0.91 7.65 3.74
N ALA A 40 -1.54 8.82 3.57
CA ALA A 40 -2.73 8.96 2.74
C ALA A 40 -2.46 8.64 1.26
N GLU A 41 -1.31 9.07 0.71
CA GLU A 41 -0.90 8.70 -0.65
C GLU A 41 -0.61 7.20 -0.77
N GLU A 42 0.03 6.58 0.22
CA GLU A 42 0.28 5.13 0.21
C GLU A 42 -1.03 4.33 0.19
N ASP A 43 -2.02 4.74 0.99
CA ASP A 43 -3.35 4.14 0.98
C ASP A 43 -4.00 4.23 -0.42
N ARG A 44 -3.87 5.39 -1.09
CA ARG A 44 -4.36 5.58 -2.49
C ARG A 44 -3.68 4.63 -3.46
N VAL A 45 -2.35 4.54 -3.42
CA VAL A 45 -1.56 3.69 -4.31
C VAL A 45 -1.86 2.21 -4.05
N SER A 46 -1.99 1.82 -2.78
CA SER A 46 -2.33 0.46 -2.38
C SER A 46 -3.72 0.05 -2.85
N TYR A 47 -4.69 0.98 -2.85
CA TYR A 47 -6.01 0.75 -3.44
C TYR A 47 -5.91 0.48 -4.94
N TRP A 48 -5.25 1.37 -5.68
CA TRP A 48 -5.12 1.25 -7.13
C TRP A 48 -4.37 -0.02 -7.54
N ARG A 49 -3.33 -0.41 -6.81
CA ARG A 49 -2.60 -1.66 -7.06
C ARG A 49 -3.52 -2.88 -6.93
N ARG A 50 -4.41 -2.91 -5.93
CA ARG A 50 -5.39 -4.00 -5.78
C ARG A 50 -6.39 -4.01 -6.94
N LEU A 51 -6.82 -2.84 -7.38
CA LEU A 51 -7.76 -2.73 -8.50
C LEU A 51 -7.14 -3.19 -9.83
N VAL A 52 -5.87 -2.84 -10.08
CA VAL A 52 -5.10 -3.33 -11.24
C VAL A 52 -4.90 -4.85 -11.17
N HIS A 53 -4.51 -5.39 -10.01
CA HIS A 53 -4.41 -6.84 -9.80
C HIS A 53 -5.73 -7.54 -10.11
N ALA A 54 -6.84 -7.08 -9.54
CA ALA A 54 -8.16 -7.64 -9.80
C ALA A 54 -8.52 -7.65 -11.29
N ARG A 55 -8.17 -6.59 -12.04
CA ARG A 55 -8.44 -6.53 -13.49
C ARG A 55 -7.57 -7.51 -14.28
N ILE A 56 -6.30 -7.66 -13.92
CA ILE A 56 -5.40 -8.65 -14.51
C ILE A 56 -5.97 -10.05 -14.28
N ASP A 57 -6.33 -10.38 -13.04
CA ASP A 57 -6.84 -11.69 -12.66
C ASP A 57 -8.13 -12.05 -13.45
N VAL A 58 -9.02 -11.08 -13.64
CA VAL A 58 -10.25 -11.23 -14.45
C VAL A 58 -9.92 -11.49 -15.92
N LEU A 59 -9.05 -10.67 -16.54
CA LEU A 59 -8.70 -10.83 -17.96
C LEU A 59 -7.96 -12.16 -18.22
N GLU A 60 -7.07 -12.56 -17.32
CA GLU A 60 -6.37 -13.84 -17.42
C GLU A 60 -7.36 -15.02 -17.30
N ALA A 61 -8.33 -14.93 -16.39
CA ALA A 61 -9.35 -15.97 -16.22
C ALA A 61 -10.34 -16.05 -17.41
N GLU A 62 -10.75 -14.92 -18.00
CA GLU A 62 -11.61 -14.90 -19.21
C GLU A 62 -10.88 -15.48 -20.44
N SER A 63 -9.63 -15.09 -20.65
CA SER A 63 -8.84 -15.53 -21.80
C SER A 63 -8.64 -17.05 -21.85
N GLY A 64 -8.56 -17.72 -20.70
CA GLY A 64 -8.37 -19.16 -20.60
C GLY A 64 -9.63 -20.00 -20.85
N THR A 65 -10.82 -19.40 -20.77
CA THR A 65 -12.11 -20.13 -20.85
C THR A 65 -12.86 -19.90 -22.15
N GLY A 66 -12.61 -18.77 -22.86
CA GLY A 66 -13.30 -18.42 -24.11
C GLY A 66 -14.81 -18.19 -23.94
N GLN A 67 -15.28 -18.06 -22.70
CA GLN A 67 -16.67 -17.80 -22.30
C GLN A 67 -16.66 -16.71 -21.22
N PRO A 68 -17.77 -15.97 -21.03
CA PRO A 68 -17.90 -15.04 -19.91
C PRO A 68 -17.67 -15.78 -18.57
N LEU A 69 -16.96 -15.15 -17.63
CA LEU A 69 -16.70 -15.76 -16.32
C LEU A 69 -17.99 -16.06 -15.56
N ALA A 70 -18.10 -17.27 -15.04
CA ALA A 70 -19.10 -17.60 -14.03
C ALA A 70 -18.75 -16.93 -12.69
N MET A 71 -19.77 -16.73 -11.84
CA MET A 71 -19.59 -16.12 -10.51
C MET A 71 -18.54 -16.86 -9.67
N ASP A 72 -18.52 -18.19 -9.73
CA ASP A 72 -17.57 -19.01 -8.96
C ASP A 72 -16.11 -18.80 -9.42
N ASP A 73 -15.89 -18.57 -10.72
CA ASP A 73 -14.57 -18.25 -11.27
C ASP A 73 -14.12 -16.84 -10.89
N LEU A 74 -15.03 -15.87 -10.83
CA LEU A 74 -14.75 -14.52 -10.32
C LEU A 74 -14.36 -14.55 -8.84
N VAL A 75 -15.09 -15.31 -8.01
CA VAL A 75 -14.76 -15.46 -6.58
C VAL A 75 -13.37 -16.08 -6.41
N ARG A 76 -13.02 -17.08 -7.23
CA ARG A 76 -11.70 -17.71 -7.23
C ARG A 76 -10.60 -16.73 -7.67
N ALA A 77 -10.78 -16.05 -8.80
CA ALA A 77 -9.80 -15.11 -9.35
C ALA A 77 -9.49 -13.96 -8.38
N LEU A 78 -10.53 -13.37 -7.76
CA LEU A 78 -10.37 -12.24 -6.85
C LEU A 78 -9.99 -12.65 -5.43
N GLY A 79 -10.28 -13.89 -5.02
CA GLY A 79 -10.02 -14.42 -3.69
C GLY A 79 -8.55 -14.69 -3.39
N ASP A 80 -7.73 -14.96 -4.41
CA ASP A 80 -6.31 -15.34 -4.26
C ASP A 80 -5.34 -14.14 -4.13
N THR A 81 -5.84 -12.91 -4.18
CA THR A 81 -5.06 -11.66 -4.08
C THR A 81 -4.37 -11.43 -2.71
N GLY A 82 -4.45 -12.41 -1.81
CA GLY A 82 -4.03 -12.35 -0.40
C GLY A 82 -2.80 -13.18 0.00
N SER A 83 -1.82 -13.43 -0.87
CA SER A 83 -0.60 -14.19 -0.47
C SER A 83 0.43 -13.38 0.36
N GLY A 84 0.13 -12.12 0.67
CA GLY A 84 0.97 -11.26 1.50
C GLY A 84 0.86 -11.59 2.98
N ARG A 85 1.89 -12.24 3.55
CA ARG A 85 2.11 -12.47 5.00
C ARG A 85 1.60 -11.28 5.82
N THR A 86 0.42 -11.45 6.42
CA THR A 86 -0.34 -10.34 6.99
C THR A 86 0.32 -9.84 8.27
N ARG A 87 1.13 -8.79 8.18
CA ARG A 87 0.98 -7.74 9.18
C ARG A 87 -0.38 -7.13 8.90
N ARG A 88 -1.39 -7.53 9.68
CA ARG A 88 -2.70 -6.87 9.73
C ARG A 88 -2.46 -5.47 10.31
N ALA A 89 -1.89 -4.58 9.51
CA ALA A 89 -2.08 -3.16 9.74
C ALA A 89 -3.60 -2.94 9.61
N LEU A 90 -4.20 -2.35 10.64
CA LEU A 90 -5.59 -1.90 10.57
C LEU A 90 -5.64 -0.75 9.55
N VAL A 91 -5.66 -1.11 8.26
CA VAL A 91 -5.83 -0.15 7.16
C VAL A 91 -7.25 0.38 7.31
N ARG A 92 -7.39 1.65 7.70
CA ARG A 92 -8.69 2.31 7.75
C ARG A 92 -9.12 2.57 6.31
N PHE A 93 -9.78 1.61 5.71
CA PHE A 93 -10.38 1.81 4.41
C PHE A 93 -11.66 2.65 4.59
N ARG A 94 -11.62 3.94 4.21
CA ARG A 94 -12.85 4.72 3.98
C ARG A 94 -13.32 4.43 2.55
N ALA A 95 -14.24 3.48 2.41
CA ALA A 95 -14.79 3.03 1.13
C ALA A 95 -15.73 4.03 0.42
N ALA A 96 -15.64 5.33 0.69
CA ALA A 96 -16.69 6.29 0.32
C ALA A 96 -16.21 7.49 -0.52
N ASP A 97 -14.90 7.72 -0.64
CA ASP A 97 -14.41 8.84 -1.44
C ASP A 97 -14.30 8.44 -2.93
N PRO A 98 -14.68 9.33 -3.87
CA PRO A 98 -14.45 9.08 -5.29
C PRO A 98 -12.97 8.78 -5.52
N LEU A 99 -12.71 7.87 -6.46
CA LEU A 99 -11.34 7.47 -6.78
C LEU A 99 -10.51 8.71 -7.16
N PRO A 100 -9.35 8.92 -6.51
CA PRO A 100 -8.48 10.01 -6.89
C PRO A 100 -7.86 9.70 -8.26
N ASP A 101 -7.82 10.72 -9.13
CA ASP A 101 -7.23 10.61 -10.46
C ASP A 101 -5.74 10.33 -10.35
N LEU A 102 -5.33 9.08 -10.60
CA LEU A 102 -3.96 8.78 -10.97
C LEU A 102 -3.85 8.98 -12.49
N PRO A 103 -3.04 9.93 -12.98
CA PRO A 103 -3.04 10.32 -14.39
C PRO A 103 -2.86 9.14 -15.35
N ILE A 104 -2.01 8.17 -14.97
CA ILE A 104 -1.72 6.99 -15.80
C ILE A 104 -2.85 5.95 -15.75
N LEU A 105 -3.51 5.77 -14.59
CA LEU A 105 -4.51 4.72 -14.41
C LEU A 105 -5.89 5.13 -14.92
N SER A 106 -6.20 6.41 -14.85
CA SER A 106 -7.49 6.96 -15.27
C SER A 106 -7.72 6.71 -16.76
N GLU A 107 -6.69 6.85 -17.59
CA GLU A 107 -6.75 6.56 -19.02
C GLU A 107 -6.80 5.05 -19.33
N MET A 108 -6.13 4.23 -18.52
CA MET A 108 -6.08 2.78 -18.71
C MET A 108 -7.39 2.07 -18.36
N TRP A 109 -8.18 2.63 -17.45
CA TRP A 109 -9.40 2.00 -16.95
C TRP A 109 -10.61 2.13 -17.88
N VAL A 110 -10.57 3.07 -18.84
CA VAL A 110 -11.70 3.40 -19.72
C VAL A 110 -11.75 2.52 -20.97
N VAL A 111 -10.72 1.72 -21.24
CA VAL A 111 -10.66 0.88 -22.45
C VAL A 111 -11.49 -0.39 -22.25
N GLU A 112 -12.60 -0.50 -22.98
CA GLU A 112 -13.31 -1.77 -23.15
C GLU A 112 -12.42 -2.74 -23.94
N VAL A 113 -12.24 -3.95 -23.42
CA VAL A 113 -11.43 -5.01 -24.03
C VAL A 113 -12.38 -6.13 -24.40
N ASP A 114 -12.38 -6.53 -25.67
CA ASP A 114 -13.09 -7.73 -26.10
C ASP A 114 -12.32 -8.98 -25.61
N PRO A 115 -12.88 -9.79 -24.69
CA PRO A 115 -12.19 -10.96 -24.16
C PRO A 115 -11.90 -12.05 -25.21
N HIS A 116 -12.60 -12.01 -26.36
CA HIS A 116 -12.42 -12.96 -27.45
C HIS A 116 -11.36 -12.51 -28.47
N ASP A 117 -10.88 -11.27 -28.39
CA ASP A 117 -9.76 -10.78 -29.19
C ASP A 117 -8.45 -10.93 -28.40
N ALA A 118 -7.73 -12.02 -28.69
CA ALA A 118 -6.46 -12.34 -28.03
C ALA A 118 -5.40 -11.22 -28.17
N ALA A 119 -5.42 -10.44 -29.26
CA ALA A 119 -4.45 -9.35 -29.43
C ALA A 119 -4.80 -8.15 -28.54
N GLN A 120 -6.09 -7.82 -28.40
CA GLN A 120 -6.54 -6.77 -27.48
C GLN A 120 -6.31 -7.15 -26.01
N VAL A 121 -6.56 -8.41 -25.66
CA VAL A 121 -6.31 -8.92 -24.30
C VAL A 121 -4.82 -8.85 -23.96
N GLU A 122 -3.94 -9.29 -24.85
CA GLU A 122 -2.48 -9.25 -24.60
C GLU A 122 -1.96 -7.81 -24.47
N ASP A 123 -2.42 -6.88 -25.33
CA ASP A 123 -2.09 -5.45 -25.21
C ASP A 123 -2.56 -4.87 -23.87
N ALA A 124 -3.82 -5.14 -23.49
CA ALA A 124 -4.38 -4.65 -22.24
C ALA A 124 -3.63 -5.21 -21.02
N LEU A 125 -3.31 -6.51 -21.01
CA LEU A 125 -2.49 -7.14 -19.97
C LEU A 125 -1.09 -6.53 -19.91
N GLY A 126 -0.45 -6.27 -21.06
CA GLY A 126 0.86 -5.60 -21.13
C GLY A 126 0.84 -4.20 -20.50
N ARG A 127 -0.19 -3.40 -20.80
CA ARG A 127 -0.39 -2.07 -20.18
C ARG A 127 -0.63 -2.20 -18.68
N LEU A 128 -1.53 -3.07 -18.25
CA LEU A 128 -1.86 -3.30 -16.82
C LEU A 128 -0.65 -3.75 -16.00
N ARG A 129 0.15 -4.68 -16.51
CA ARG A 129 1.40 -5.14 -15.86
C ARG A 129 2.43 -4.01 -15.75
N THR A 130 2.52 -3.15 -16.77
CA THR A 130 3.39 -1.96 -16.72
C THR A 130 2.96 -1.00 -15.61
N ALA A 131 1.66 -0.72 -15.50
CA ALA A 131 1.12 0.14 -14.46
C ALA A 131 1.25 -0.48 -13.05
N GLU A 132 1.04 -1.78 -12.92
CA GLU A 132 1.30 -2.52 -11.67
C GLU A 132 2.74 -2.31 -11.21
N GLN A 133 3.69 -2.46 -12.13
CA GLN A 133 5.11 -2.31 -11.82
C GLN A 133 5.43 -0.87 -11.39
N GLN A 134 4.83 0.13 -12.03
CA GLN A 134 4.96 1.54 -11.65
C GLN A 134 4.39 1.80 -10.25
N LEU A 135 3.18 1.33 -9.96
CA LEU A 135 2.54 1.45 -8.64
C LEU A 135 3.35 0.77 -7.56
N THR A 136 3.85 -0.43 -7.83
CA THR A 136 4.69 -1.17 -6.89
C THR A 136 6.00 -0.45 -6.61
N THR A 137 6.64 0.15 -7.62
CA THR A 137 7.84 0.98 -7.44
C THR A 137 7.54 2.24 -6.63
N TYR A 138 6.48 2.96 -6.97
CA TYR A 138 6.09 4.19 -6.29
C TYR A 138 5.72 3.92 -4.82
N ARG A 139 4.97 2.85 -4.54
CA ARG A 139 4.65 2.40 -3.17
C ARG A 139 5.90 2.10 -2.34
N ARG A 140 6.93 1.49 -2.94
CA ARG A 140 8.21 1.27 -2.23
C ARG A 140 8.89 2.57 -1.86
N ALA A 141 8.87 3.57 -2.76
CA ALA A 141 9.41 4.90 -2.47
C ALA A 141 8.63 5.58 -1.33
N LEU A 142 7.29 5.56 -1.37
CA LEU A 142 6.44 6.08 -0.30
C LEU A 142 6.75 5.44 1.05
N HIS A 143 6.85 4.10 1.12
CA HIS A 143 7.25 3.43 2.36
C HIS A 143 8.64 3.86 2.84
N GLY A 144 9.59 4.09 1.92
CA GLY A 144 10.90 4.64 2.26
C GLY A 144 10.81 6.00 2.96
N HIS A 145 10.03 6.92 2.41
CA HIS A 145 9.82 8.26 3.00
C HIS A 145 9.00 8.21 4.30
N ILE A 146 7.99 7.35 4.41
CA ILE A 146 7.23 7.13 5.64
C ILE A 146 8.14 6.60 6.74
N ASP A 147 8.97 5.60 6.43
CA ASP A 147 9.91 5.02 7.39
C ASP A 147 10.95 6.06 7.84
N GLU A 148 11.40 6.94 6.93
CA GLU A 148 12.30 8.05 7.25
C GLU A 148 11.66 9.08 8.18
N ALA A 149 10.47 9.57 7.83
CA ALA A 149 9.71 10.49 8.68
C ALA A 149 9.40 9.87 10.05
N THR A 150 9.11 8.57 10.09
CA THR A 150 8.89 7.83 11.34
C THR A 150 10.16 7.75 12.19
N ARG A 151 11.33 7.50 11.60
CA ARG A 151 12.62 7.52 12.32
C ARG A 151 12.92 8.90 12.90
N GLU A 152 12.68 9.95 12.12
CA GLU A 152 12.88 11.34 12.55
C GLU A 152 11.94 11.71 13.71
N LEU A 153 10.65 11.31 13.64
CA LEU A 153 9.73 11.50 14.77
C LEU A 153 10.19 10.76 16.03
N ILE A 154 10.69 9.53 15.90
CA ILE A 154 11.23 8.76 17.04
C ILE A 154 12.41 9.50 17.68
N LEU A 155 13.30 10.11 16.89
CA LEU A 155 14.41 10.92 17.40
C LEU A 155 13.91 12.14 18.18
N ARG A 156 13.00 12.93 17.58
CA ARG A 156 12.45 14.13 18.23
C ARG A 156 11.67 13.82 19.51
N TYR A 157 10.94 12.70 19.55
CA TYR A 157 10.26 12.26 20.77
C TYR A 157 11.20 11.71 21.84
N ARG A 158 12.36 11.17 21.47
CA ARG A 158 13.40 10.81 22.45
C ARG A 158 14.01 12.06 23.10
N GLU A 159 14.18 13.13 22.33
CA GLU A 159 14.67 14.41 22.84
C GLU A 159 13.63 15.14 23.69
N ASN A 160 12.36 15.14 23.27
CA ASN A 160 11.25 15.73 24.01
C ASN A 160 10.03 14.79 24.08
N PRO A 161 9.95 13.93 25.11
CA PRO A 161 8.84 12.99 25.26
C PRO A 161 7.48 13.65 25.48
N LEU A 162 7.42 14.83 26.12
CA LEU A 162 6.16 15.54 26.37
C LEU A 162 5.50 16.01 25.08
N ALA A 163 6.29 16.20 24.00
CA ALA A 163 5.75 16.58 22.70
C ALA A 163 4.80 15.52 22.12
N ALA A 164 4.90 14.24 22.54
CA ALA A 164 3.96 13.20 22.11
C ALA A 164 2.54 13.43 22.65
N LEU A 165 2.40 14.13 23.79
CA LEU A 165 1.10 14.38 24.42
C LEU A 165 0.24 15.37 23.64
N SER A 166 0.84 16.21 22.77
CA SER A 166 0.09 17.18 21.96
C SER A 166 -0.81 16.55 20.89
N VAL A 167 -0.68 15.24 20.64
CA VAL A 167 -1.51 14.48 19.69
C VAL A 167 -2.78 13.94 20.35
N ILE A 168 -2.87 13.96 21.69
CA ILE A 168 -4.04 13.49 22.41
C ILE A 168 -5.08 14.62 22.41
N PRO A 169 -6.32 14.38 21.92
CA PRO A 169 -7.40 15.37 22.00
C PRO A 169 -7.57 15.83 23.45
N GLN A 170 -7.53 17.15 23.68
CA GLN A 170 -7.87 17.72 24.97
C GLN A 170 -9.40 17.80 25.03
N GLU A 171 -10.01 17.14 26.02
CA GLU A 171 -11.46 17.21 26.28
C GLU A 171 -11.90 18.61 26.70
#